data_AF-A0A7D4B146-F1
#
_entry.id   AF-A0A7D4B146-F1
#
_cell.length_a   1.000
_cell.length_b   1.000
_cell.length_c   1.000
_cell.angle_alpha   90.00
_cell.angle_beta   90.00
_cell.angle_gamma   90.00
#
_symmetry.space_group_name_H-M   'P 1'
#
loop_
_entity.id
_entity.type
_entity.pdbx_description
1 polymer ?
#
loop_
_entity_poly.entity_id
_entity_poly.type
_entity_poly.pdbx_seq_one_letter_code
_entity_poly.pdbx_strand_id
1 'polypeptide(L)'
;MIAPLQPYALKGVIWYQGESNADRAEQYRTLFPALIADWRRHFGQPELPFLFVQLASYMAARPEPGESAWAELREAQALALQVPHTGLATAIDIGEAADIHPHNKQEVGRRLALAAEHIAYGASKLVYSGPVYAGMSPAGAAIKLKFTQLGSGLAVRGDGALQGFAVAGADHKFHWATAKLVGNEVEVQNPAVPQPVAVRYDWADNPSGNLTNREGLPALPFRTDSWPGSTAGRK
;
A
#
# COMPACT_ATOMS: atom_id res chain seq x y z
N MET A 1 -7.86 24.83 8.46
CA MET A 1 -7.74 24.79 6.98
C MET A 1 -9.10 24.64 6.29
N ILE A 2 -9.96 23.71 6.69
CA ILE A 2 -11.24 23.44 5.99
C ILE A 2 -12.50 23.97 6.67
N ALA A 3 -12.41 24.61 7.85
CA ALA A 3 -13.57 25.13 8.58
C ALA A 3 -14.51 26.02 7.74
N PRO A 4 -14.02 26.90 6.83
CA PRO A 4 -14.90 27.68 5.96
C PRO A 4 -15.78 26.86 5.00
N LEU A 5 -15.46 25.57 4.77
CA LEU A 5 -16.23 24.69 3.90
C LEU A 5 -17.42 24.03 4.61
N GLN A 6 -17.56 24.18 5.94
CA GLN A 6 -18.65 23.57 6.72
C GLN A 6 -20.07 23.86 6.21
N PRO A 7 -20.38 25.04 5.64
CA PRO A 7 -21.72 25.30 5.10
C PRO A 7 -22.07 24.50 3.83
N TYR A 8 -21.10 23.85 3.18
CA TYR A 8 -21.31 23.13 1.93
C TYR A 8 -21.52 21.63 2.15
N ALA A 9 -22.38 21.03 1.33
CA ALA A 9 -22.50 19.58 1.27
C ALA A 9 -21.26 18.98 0.60
N LEU A 10 -20.61 18.03 1.27
CA LEU A 10 -19.51 17.23 0.71
C LEU A 10 -20.03 15.88 0.23
N LYS A 11 -19.62 15.45 -0.96
CA LYS A 11 -19.85 14.08 -1.45
C LYS A 11 -18.73 13.12 -1.03
N GLY A 12 -17.55 13.64 -0.73
CA GLY A 12 -16.38 12.89 -0.31
C GLY A 12 -15.16 13.78 -0.21
N VAL A 13 -14.05 13.20 0.22
CA VAL A 13 -12.74 13.86 0.35
C VAL A 13 -11.71 13.10 -0.47
N ILE A 14 -10.83 13.84 -1.15
CA ILE A 14 -9.59 13.32 -1.71
C ILE A 14 -8.42 13.90 -0.91
N TRP A 15 -7.55 13.04 -0.40
CA TRP A 15 -6.40 13.42 0.41
C TRP A 15 -5.10 12.82 -0.14
N TYR A 16 -4.16 13.69 -0.52
CA TYR A 16 -2.82 13.27 -0.92
C TYR A 16 -1.78 14.03 -0.09
N GLN A 17 -1.35 13.40 0.99
CA GLN A 17 -0.33 13.93 1.88
C GLN A 17 0.31 12.75 2.64
N GLY A 18 1.55 12.96 3.05
CA GLY A 18 2.23 12.15 4.05
C GLY A 18 3.74 12.41 4.07
N GLU A 19 4.28 13.01 3.01
CA GLU A 19 5.72 13.19 2.77
C GLU A 19 6.44 13.78 3.99
N SER A 20 5.88 14.82 4.62
CA SER A 20 6.43 15.47 5.82
C SER A 20 6.20 14.71 7.14
N ASN A 21 5.59 13.53 7.07
CA ASN A 21 5.35 12.61 8.18
C ASN A 21 6.09 11.28 8.01
N ALA A 22 6.88 11.11 6.95
CA ALA A 22 7.56 9.84 6.67
C ALA A 22 8.46 9.40 7.82
N ASP A 23 9.14 10.33 8.48
CA ASP A 23 9.99 10.07 9.64
C ASP A 23 9.22 9.72 10.93
N ARG A 24 7.89 9.82 10.91
CA ARG A 24 6.95 9.56 12.03
C ARG A 24 5.76 8.72 11.57
N ALA A 25 6.00 7.76 10.68
CA ALA A 25 4.97 6.90 10.11
C ALA A 25 4.12 6.16 11.15
N GLU A 26 4.71 5.66 12.24
CA GLU A 26 3.95 5.03 13.33
C GLU A 26 2.92 6.00 13.94
N GLN A 27 3.29 7.26 14.17
CA GLN A 27 2.37 8.29 14.66
C GLN A 27 1.23 8.56 13.66
N TYR A 28 1.53 8.52 12.36
CA TYR A 28 0.54 8.71 11.29
C TYR A 28 -0.60 7.69 11.36
N ARG A 29 -0.33 6.46 11.83
CA ARG A 29 -1.35 5.42 12.06
C ARG A 29 -2.43 5.84 13.07
N THR A 30 -2.12 6.79 13.95
CA THR A 30 -3.08 7.38 14.90
C THR A 30 -3.70 8.66 14.33
N LEU A 31 -2.87 9.55 13.79
CA LEU A 31 -3.31 10.88 13.36
C LEU A 31 -4.27 10.84 12.17
N PHE A 32 -4.02 9.97 11.19
CA PHE A 32 -4.82 9.99 9.97
C PHE A 32 -6.25 9.46 10.19
N PRO A 33 -6.49 8.33 10.87
CA PRO A 33 -7.84 7.95 11.28
C PRO A 33 -8.53 9.00 12.16
N ALA A 34 -7.78 9.68 13.05
CA ALA A 34 -8.32 10.76 13.88
C ALA A 34 -8.78 11.95 13.03
N LEU A 35 -8.03 12.33 11.98
CA LEU A 35 -8.42 13.37 11.03
C LEU A 35 -9.72 13.00 10.29
N ILE A 36 -9.83 11.75 9.82
CA ILE A 36 -11.04 11.26 9.15
C ILE A 36 -12.25 11.35 10.10
N ALA A 37 -12.11 10.87 11.33
CA ALA A 37 -13.17 10.92 12.33
C ALA A 37 -13.56 12.35 12.71
N ASP A 38 -12.58 13.23 12.88
CA ASP A 38 -12.79 14.65 13.19
C ASP A 38 -13.59 15.36 12.09
N TRP A 39 -13.21 15.18 10.82
CA TRP A 39 -13.91 15.80 9.70
C TRP A 39 -15.33 15.26 9.57
N ARG A 40 -15.52 13.94 9.66
CA ARG A 40 -16.86 13.32 9.67
C ARG A 40 -17.78 13.93 10.73
N ARG A 41 -17.25 14.16 11.95
CA ARG A 41 -17.98 14.82 13.03
C ARG A 41 -18.31 16.28 12.68
N HIS A 42 -17.34 17.04 12.19
CA HIS A 42 -17.52 18.46 11.87
C HIS A 42 -18.49 18.72 10.71
N PHE A 43 -18.63 17.79 9.77
CA PHE A 43 -19.62 17.87 8.69
C PHE A 43 -20.92 17.12 8.97
N GLY A 44 -21.05 16.46 10.13
CA GLY A 44 -22.25 15.68 10.48
C GLY A 44 -22.50 14.48 9.54
N GLN A 45 -21.44 13.94 8.92
CA GLN A 45 -21.51 12.85 7.95
C GLN A 45 -20.65 11.66 8.40
N PRO A 46 -21.18 10.73 9.21
CA PRO A 46 -20.40 9.61 9.76
C PRO A 46 -19.87 8.63 8.69
N GLU A 47 -20.49 8.63 7.52
CA GLU A 47 -20.12 7.78 6.38
C GLU A 47 -19.44 8.55 5.23
N LEU A 48 -19.02 9.80 5.46
CA LEU A 48 -18.38 10.61 4.43
C LEU A 48 -17.22 9.83 3.78
N PRO A 49 -17.27 9.56 2.46
CA PRO A 49 -16.21 8.86 1.76
C PRO A 49 -14.87 9.59 1.89
N PHE A 50 -13.82 8.86 2.29
CA PHE A 50 -12.47 9.39 2.39
C PHE A 50 -11.54 8.60 1.47
N LEU A 51 -11.17 9.21 0.35
CA LEU A 51 -10.28 8.62 -0.64
C LEU A 51 -8.91 9.26 -0.48
N PHE A 52 -7.88 8.45 -0.44
CA PHE A 52 -6.52 8.96 -0.28
C PHE A 52 -5.56 8.21 -1.19
N VAL A 53 -4.38 8.80 -1.38
CA VAL A 53 -3.35 8.19 -2.21
C VAL A 53 -2.13 7.81 -1.39
N GLN A 54 -1.65 6.59 -1.63
CA GLN A 54 -0.45 6.04 -1.00
C GLN A 54 0.74 6.62 -1.73
N LEU A 55 1.75 7.07 -0.98
CA LEU A 55 2.86 7.83 -1.55
C LEU A 55 3.54 7.07 -2.69
N ALA A 56 3.94 7.83 -3.70
CA ALA A 56 4.70 7.32 -4.83
C ALA A 56 6.10 6.85 -4.43
N SER A 57 6.77 6.12 -5.31
CA SER A 57 8.21 5.88 -5.21
C SER A 57 9.00 7.16 -5.22
N TYR A 58 10.01 7.23 -4.34
CA TYR A 58 10.89 8.39 -4.20
C TYR A 58 12.25 7.93 -3.68
N MET A 59 13.30 8.72 -3.98
CA MET A 59 14.71 8.41 -3.68
C MET A 59 15.29 7.28 -4.52
N ALA A 60 16.60 7.04 -4.35
CA ALA A 60 17.31 5.97 -5.03
C ALA A 60 16.82 4.59 -4.56
N ALA A 61 16.71 3.65 -5.50
CA ALA A 61 16.50 2.25 -5.16
C ALA A 61 17.67 1.74 -4.31
N ARG A 62 17.37 0.84 -3.36
CA ARG A 62 18.38 0.21 -2.51
C ARG A 62 18.73 -1.18 -3.07
N PRO A 63 20.02 -1.56 -3.07
CA PRO A 63 20.43 -2.87 -3.58
C PRO A 63 20.00 -4.03 -2.66
N GLU A 64 19.84 -3.76 -1.36
CA GLU A 64 19.48 -4.76 -0.35
C GLU A 64 18.15 -4.40 0.32
N PRO A 65 17.34 -5.39 0.73
CA PRO A 65 16.13 -5.13 1.49
C PRO A 65 16.49 -4.64 2.89
N GLY A 66 15.66 -3.76 3.46
CA GLY A 66 15.92 -3.22 4.78
C GLY A 66 14.80 -2.32 5.29
N GLU A 67 15.09 -1.55 6.32
CA GLU A 67 14.16 -0.59 6.89
C GLU A 67 13.98 0.63 5.98
N SER A 68 12.76 1.16 5.93
CA SER A 68 12.39 2.34 5.14
C SER A 68 11.23 3.08 5.82
N ALA A 69 11.52 4.28 6.30
CA ALA A 69 10.51 5.17 6.87
C ALA A 69 9.42 5.53 5.83
N TRP A 70 9.80 5.59 4.55
CA TRP A 70 8.86 5.83 3.45
C TRP A 70 7.91 4.64 3.23
N ALA A 71 8.42 3.41 3.30
CA ALA A 71 7.59 2.20 3.25
C ALA A 71 6.68 2.08 4.48
N GLU A 72 7.17 2.43 5.68
CA GLU A 72 6.35 2.47 6.89
C GLU A 72 5.20 3.48 6.76
N LEU A 73 5.41 4.62 6.11
CA LEU A 73 4.35 5.59 5.87
C LEU A 73 3.33 5.08 4.85
N ARG A 74 3.78 4.42 3.78
CA ARG A 74 2.86 3.74 2.83
C ARG A 74 2.02 2.69 3.54
N GLU A 75 2.61 1.94 4.46
CA GLU A 75 1.87 1.00 5.31
C GLU A 75 0.87 1.74 6.20
N ALA A 76 1.26 2.83 6.85
CA ALA A 76 0.34 3.63 7.68
C ALA A 76 -0.86 4.15 6.88
N GLN A 77 -0.66 4.55 5.63
CA GLN A 77 -1.73 4.91 4.70
C GLN A 77 -2.60 3.70 4.37
N ALA A 78 -2.02 2.53 4.07
CA ALA A 78 -2.78 1.31 3.81
C ALA A 78 -3.62 0.83 5.02
N LEU A 79 -3.09 0.94 6.24
CA LEU A 79 -3.80 0.59 7.47
C LEU A 79 -5.05 1.44 7.70
N ALA A 80 -5.10 2.66 7.16
CA ALA A 80 -6.29 3.51 7.24
C ALA A 80 -7.50 2.94 6.49
N LEU A 81 -7.32 1.94 5.61
CA LEU A 81 -8.42 1.18 5.00
C LEU A 81 -9.26 0.39 6.01
N GLN A 82 -8.80 0.23 7.24
CA GLN A 82 -9.62 -0.34 8.33
C GLN A 82 -10.75 0.62 8.76
N VAL A 83 -10.66 1.90 8.42
CA VAL A 83 -11.75 2.86 8.66
C VAL A 83 -12.83 2.67 7.58
N PRO A 84 -14.11 2.46 7.92
CA PRO A 84 -15.18 2.29 6.94
C PRO A 84 -15.32 3.47 5.98
N HIS A 85 -15.86 3.22 4.78
CA HIS A 85 -16.07 4.23 3.72
C HIS A 85 -14.78 4.96 3.33
N THR A 86 -13.69 4.20 3.19
CA THR A 86 -12.41 4.69 2.71
C THR A 86 -11.95 3.96 1.46
N GLY A 87 -11.10 4.62 0.67
CA GLY A 87 -10.50 4.04 -0.52
C GLY A 87 -9.07 4.53 -0.70
N LEU A 88 -8.22 3.67 -1.27
CA LEU A 88 -6.81 3.95 -1.46
C LEU A 88 -6.42 3.81 -2.93
N ALA A 89 -5.86 4.88 -3.50
CA ALA A 89 -5.19 4.88 -4.79
C ALA A 89 -3.68 4.83 -4.55
N THR A 90 -3.01 3.72 -4.84
CA THR A 90 -1.54 3.71 -4.72
C THR A 90 -0.89 4.46 -5.89
N ALA A 91 0.23 5.14 -5.63
CA ALA A 91 1.06 5.79 -6.64
C ALA A 91 2.47 5.16 -6.75
N ILE A 92 2.68 4.00 -6.13
CA ILE A 92 4.02 3.42 -5.95
C ILE A 92 4.79 3.19 -7.25
N ASP A 93 4.10 2.81 -8.32
CA ASP A 93 4.66 2.47 -9.63
C ASP A 93 4.81 3.66 -10.59
N ILE A 94 4.43 4.87 -10.15
CA ILE A 94 4.45 6.09 -10.95
C ILE A 94 5.20 7.23 -10.26
N GLY A 95 6.14 6.86 -9.39
CA GLY A 95 7.06 7.76 -8.68
C GLY A 95 8.35 8.03 -9.44
N GLU A 96 9.12 9.01 -8.97
CA GLU A 96 10.39 9.43 -9.58
C GLU A 96 11.49 9.42 -8.53
N ALA A 97 12.65 8.84 -8.85
CA ALA A 97 13.74 8.69 -7.88
C ALA A 97 14.29 10.05 -7.39
N ALA A 98 14.34 11.04 -8.28
CA ALA A 98 14.94 12.36 -8.01
C ALA A 98 13.92 13.46 -7.75
N ASP A 99 12.62 13.18 -7.89
CA ASP A 99 11.55 14.16 -7.71
C ASP A 99 10.45 13.58 -6.82
N ILE A 100 10.19 14.24 -5.69
CA ILE A 100 9.13 13.83 -4.77
C ILE A 100 7.73 14.04 -5.37
N HIS A 101 7.62 14.83 -6.45
CA HIS A 101 6.38 15.10 -7.14
C HIS A 101 6.24 14.21 -8.39
N PRO A 102 5.49 13.10 -8.34
CA PRO A 102 5.32 12.24 -9.51
C PRO A 102 4.63 12.98 -10.65
N HIS A 103 5.19 12.89 -11.87
CA HIS A 103 4.69 13.63 -13.04
C HIS A 103 3.38 13.07 -13.59
N ASN A 104 3.17 11.75 -13.47
CA ASN A 104 1.93 11.10 -13.92
C ASN A 104 0.77 11.28 -12.92
N LYS A 105 0.36 12.53 -12.70
CA LYS A 105 -0.80 12.86 -11.85
C LYS A 105 -2.13 12.38 -12.45
N GLN A 106 -2.19 12.20 -13.78
CA GLN A 106 -3.38 11.71 -14.45
C GLN A 106 -3.73 10.29 -14.01
N GLU A 107 -2.74 9.41 -13.86
CA GLU A 107 -2.97 8.05 -13.37
C GLU A 107 -3.37 8.02 -11.90
N VAL A 108 -2.81 8.89 -11.05
CA VAL A 108 -3.29 9.08 -9.66
C VAL A 108 -4.78 9.47 -9.66
N GLY A 109 -5.15 10.46 -10.48
CA GLY A 109 -6.54 10.90 -10.63
C GLY A 109 -7.47 9.78 -11.12
N ARG A 110 -7.05 8.99 -12.10
CA ARG A 110 -7.82 7.84 -12.60
C ARG A 110 -8.06 6.81 -11.50
N ARG A 111 -7.05 6.46 -10.70
CA ARG A 111 -7.17 5.51 -9.60
C ARG A 111 -8.09 6.03 -8.49
N LEU A 112 -8.01 7.32 -8.17
CA LEU A 112 -8.95 7.97 -7.25
C LEU A 112 -10.39 7.97 -7.79
N ALA A 113 -10.58 8.20 -9.08
CA ALA A 113 -11.90 8.14 -9.71
C ALA A 113 -12.51 6.74 -9.62
N LEU A 114 -11.73 5.68 -9.88
CA LEU A 114 -12.18 4.30 -9.67
C LEU A 114 -12.61 4.05 -8.22
N ALA A 115 -11.81 4.51 -7.25
CA ALA A 115 -12.16 4.38 -5.84
C ALA A 115 -13.42 5.18 -5.48
N ALA A 116 -13.61 6.36 -6.07
CA ALA A 116 -14.82 7.16 -5.89
C ALA A 116 -16.06 6.44 -6.42
N GLU A 117 -16.02 5.93 -7.65
CA GLU A 117 -17.13 5.20 -8.28
C GLU A 117 -17.57 4.02 -7.41
N HIS A 118 -16.59 3.25 -6.90
CA HIS A 118 -16.89 2.09 -6.05
C HIS A 118 -17.42 2.50 -4.66
N ILE A 119 -16.71 3.38 -3.95
CA ILE A 119 -16.97 3.68 -2.53
C ILE A 119 -18.08 4.74 -2.36
N ALA A 120 -18.05 5.82 -3.15
CA ALA A 120 -18.96 6.96 -2.97
C ALA A 120 -20.23 6.88 -3.84
N TYR A 121 -20.16 6.17 -4.97
CA TYR A 121 -21.26 6.07 -5.94
C TYR A 121 -21.87 4.66 -6.04
N GLY A 122 -21.34 3.68 -5.31
CA GLY A 122 -21.97 2.35 -5.16
C GLY A 122 -21.78 1.42 -6.36
N ALA A 123 -20.78 1.66 -7.22
CA ALA A 123 -20.41 0.78 -8.31
C ALA A 123 -19.70 -0.50 -7.79
N SER A 124 -20.40 -1.31 -7.00
CA SER A 124 -19.86 -2.46 -6.25
C SER A 124 -19.20 -3.54 -7.10
N LYS A 125 -19.52 -3.60 -8.41
CA LYS A 125 -18.91 -4.55 -9.36
C LYS A 125 -17.65 -4.02 -10.05
N LEU A 126 -17.33 -2.73 -9.89
CA LEU A 126 -16.16 -2.11 -10.49
C LEU A 126 -14.88 -2.56 -9.75
N VAL A 127 -13.90 -3.05 -10.51
CA VAL A 127 -12.54 -3.28 -9.99
C VAL A 127 -11.87 -1.91 -9.81
N TYR A 128 -11.61 -1.54 -8.56
CA TYR A 128 -11.13 -0.19 -8.22
C TYR A 128 -9.77 -0.16 -7.55
N SER A 129 -9.26 -1.31 -7.09
CA SER A 129 -7.97 -1.45 -6.42
C SER A 129 -7.21 -2.67 -6.95
N GLY A 130 -5.89 -2.67 -6.77
CA GLY A 130 -5.05 -3.82 -7.04
C GLY A 130 -4.98 -4.77 -5.85
N PRO A 131 -4.20 -5.86 -5.95
CA PRO A 131 -4.14 -6.90 -4.93
C PRO A 131 -3.75 -6.35 -3.55
N VAL A 132 -4.47 -6.77 -2.52
CA VAL A 132 -4.19 -6.42 -1.12
C VAL A 132 -3.89 -7.69 -0.35
N TYR A 133 -2.73 -7.74 0.32
CA TYR A 133 -2.34 -8.90 1.13
C TYR A 133 -3.42 -9.29 2.13
N ALA A 134 -3.73 -10.58 2.20
CA ALA A 134 -4.81 -11.14 3.01
C ALA A 134 -4.34 -12.20 4.01
N GLY A 135 -3.19 -12.82 3.76
CA GLY A 135 -2.65 -13.83 4.66
C GLY A 135 -1.52 -14.63 4.03
N MET A 136 -0.80 -15.35 4.88
CA MET A 136 0.29 -16.23 4.48
C MET A 136 0.16 -17.62 5.10
N SER A 137 0.70 -18.63 4.45
CA SER A 137 0.86 -19.96 5.02
C SER A 137 2.22 -20.56 4.64
N PRO A 138 2.91 -21.25 5.57
CA PRO A 138 4.14 -21.96 5.26
C PRO A 138 3.91 -23.05 4.21
N ALA A 139 4.91 -23.27 3.34
CA ALA A 139 4.92 -24.31 2.31
C ALA A 139 6.34 -24.87 2.15
N GLY A 140 6.79 -25.66 3.12
CA GLY A 140 8.17 -26.15 3.16
C GLY A 140 9.16 -24.99 3.36
N ALA A 141 10.11 -24.83 2.43
CA ALA A 141 11.06 -23.71 2.42
C ALA A 141 10.50 -22.42 1.79
N ALA A 142 9.25 -22.44 1.35
CA ALA A 142 8.56 -21.29 0.76
C ALA A 142 7.43 -20.78 1.66
N ILE A 143 6.96 -19.56 1.39
CA ILE A 143 5.73 -19.00 1.93
C ILE A 143 4.75 -18.78 0.78
N LYS A 144 3.49 -19.20 0.98
CA LYS A 144 2.37 -18.87 0.09
C LYS A 144 1.63 -17.66 0.62
N LEU A 145 1.35 -16.72 -0.26
CA LEU A 145 0.69 -15.45 0.02
C LEU A 145 -0.64 -15.39 -0.70
N LYS A 146 -1.67 -14.98 0.02
CA LYS A 146 -3.04 -14.79 -0.48
C LYS A 146 -3.36 -13.31 -0.53
N PHE A 147 -4.20 -12.93 -1.49
CA PHE A 147 -4.58 -11.56 -1.74
C PHE A 147 -6.10 -11.44 -1.90
N THR A 148 -6.63 -10.29 -1.50
CA THR A 148 -7.95 -9.79 -1.87
C THR A 148 -7.81 -8.77 -3.01
N GLN A 149 -8.92 -8.19 -3.48
CA GLN A 149 -8.94 -7.20 -4.58
C GLN A 149 -8.26 -7.72 -5.86
N LEU A 150 -8.52 -8.99 -6.18
CA LEU A 150 -7.87 -9.71 -7.28
C LEU A 150 -8.34 -9.25 -8.68
N GLY A 151 -9.46 -8.53 -8.77
CA GLY A 151 -10.14 -8.32 -10.06
C GLY A 151 -10.37 -9.66 -10.76
N SER A 152 -9.91 -9.78 -12.02
CA SER A 152 -9.96 -11.02 -12.80
C SER A 152 -8.76 -11.96 -12.57
N GLY A 153 -7.88 -11.67 -11.62
CA GLY A 153 -6.77 -12.52 -11.17
C GLY A 153 -5.46 -11.76 -11.00
N LEU A 154 -4.48 -12.40 -10.37
CA LEU A 154 -3.12 -11.86 -10.27
C LEU A 154 -2.44 -11.84 -11.64
N ALA A 155 -1.58 -10.84 -11.82
CA ALA A 155 -0.74 -10.68 -13.00
C ALA A 155 0.64 -10.12 -12.62
N VAL A 156 1.57 -10.24 -13.56
CA VAL A 156 2.88 -9.62 -13.49
C VAL A 156 2.90 -8.53 -14.55
N ARG A 157 3.28 -7.31 -14.16
CA ARG A 157 3.48 -6.22 -15.11
C ARG A 157 4.78 -6.43 -15.86
N GLY A 158 4.70 -6.36 -17.19
CA GLY A 158 5.79 -6.70 -18.10
C GLY A 158 5.86 -8.21 -18.37
N ASP A 159 6.95 -8.64 -18.99
CA ASP A 159 7.21 -10.02 -19.43
C ASP A 159 8.26 -10.74 -18.56
N GLY A 160 8.75 -10.08 -17.51
CA GLY A 160 9.79 -10.58 -16.62
C GLY A 160 9.30 -11.46 -15.47
N ALA A 161 10.25 -11.89 -14.64
CA ALA A 161 9.96 -12.58 -13.38
C ALA A 161 9.20 -11.67 -12.40
N LEU A 162 8.45 -12.28 -11.48
CA LEU A 162 7.81 -11.57 -10.37
C LEU A 162 8.89 -11.06 -9.39
N GLN A 163 8.85 -9.77 -9.07
CA GLN A 163 9.86 -9.04 -8.28
C GLN A 163 9.22 -8.34 -7.07
N GLY A 164 10.07 -7.76 -6.21
CA GLY A 164 9.65 -6.90 -5.10
C GLY A 164 9.50 -7.61 -3.75
N PHE A 165 9.78 -8.92 -3.68
CA PHE A 165 9.64 -9.71 -2.46
C PHE A 165 10.95 -9.91 -1.72
N ALA A 166 10.92 -9.77 -0.39
CA ALA A 166 11.99 -10.18 0.50
C ALA A 166 11.44 -11.09 1.61
N VAL A 167 12.25 -12.05 2.05
CA VAL A 167 11.90 -12.99 3.14
C VAL A 167 12.93 -12.87 4.27
N ALA A 168 12.49 -13.10 5.50
CA ALA A 168 13.36 -13.19 6.67
C ALA A 168 13.05 -14.44 7.51
N GLY A 169 14.08 -14.99 8.14
CA GLY A 169 13.96 -16.05 9.14
C GLY A 169 13.80 -15.48 10.55
N ALA A 170 13.95 -16.34 11.56
CA ALA A 170 13.89 -15.94 12.97
C ALA A 170 15.00 -14.97 13.41
N ASP A 171 16.03 -14.77 12.59
CA ASP A 171 17.09 -13.79 12.82
C ASP A 171 16.73 -12.37 12.36
N HIS A 172 15.53 -12.20 11.78
CA HIS A 172 14.97 -10.95 11.28
C HIS A 172 15.79 -10.29 10.15
N LYS A 173 16.68 -11.04 9.50
CA LYS A 173 17.45 -10.53 8.37
C LYS A 173 16.71 -10.79 7.07
N PHE A 174 16.38 -9.72 6.36
CA PHE A 174 15.71 -9.82 5.08
C PHE A 174 16.70 -10.12 3.96
N HIS A 175 16.27 -11.01 3.06
CA HIS A 175 16.96 -11.33 1.82
C HIS A 175 15.96 -11.26 0.66
N TRP A 176 16.39 -10.75 -0.50
CA TRP A 176 15.55 -10.76 -1.70
C TRP A 176 15.11 -12.18 -2.03
N ALA A 177 13.83 -12.37 -2.35
CA ALA A 177 13.24 -13.66 -2.61
C ALA A 177 12.95 -13.86 -4.11
N THR A 178 13.07 -15.09 -4.56
CA THR A 178 12.44 -15.51 -5.82
C THR A 178 10.95 -15.69 -5.57
N ALA A 179 10.11 -15.14 -6.46
CA ALA A 179 8.66 -15.23 -6.36
C ALA A 179 8.06 -15.78 -7.67
N LYS A 180 6.94 -16.51 -7.57
CA LYS A 180 6.14 -16.96 -8.73
C LYS A 180 4.65 -16.93 -8.42
N LEU A 181 3.85 -16.76 -9.47
CA LEU A 181 2.40 -16.94 -9.37
C LEU A 181 2.06 -18.43 -9.43
N VAL A 182 1.22 -18.88 -8.48
CA VAL A 182 0.63 -20.22 -8.46
C VAL A 182 -0.89 -20.04 -8.40
N GLY A 183 -1.51 -19.94 -9.57
CA GLY A 183 -2.91 -19.51 -9.67
C GLY A 183 -3.08 -18.06 -9.21
N ASN A 184 -3.89 -17.83 -8.17
CA ASN A 184 -4.10 -16.53 -7.53
C ASN A 184 -3.33 -16.38 -6.20
N GLU A 185 -2.29 -17.19 -5.99
CA GLU A 185 -1.37 -17.07 -4.87
C GLU A 185 0.03 -16.70 -5.38
N VAL A 186 0.83 -16.12 -4.49
CA VAL A 186 2.26 -15.91 -4.71
C VAL A 186 3.04 -16.88 -3.83
N GLU A 187 3.96 -17.63 -4.40
CA GLU A 187 4.92 -18.44 -3.65
C GLU A 187 6.28 -17.75 -3.66
N VAL A 188 6.84 -17.49 -2.46
CA VAL A 188 8.12 -16.79 -2.27
C VAL A 188 9.09 -17.64 -1.46
N GLN A 189 10.38 -17.62 -1.84
CA GLN A 189 11.43 -18.35 -1.15
C GLN A 189 12.82 -17.73 -1.36
N ASN A 190 13.75 -18.04 -0.46
CA ASN A 190 15.18 -17.80 -0.64
C ASN A 190 15.98 -18.99 -0.04
N PRO A 191 16.90 -19.63 -0.79
CA PRO A 191 17.71 -20.74 -0.27
C PRO A 191 18.56 -20.43 0.98
N ALA A 192 18.96 -19.17 1.18
CA ALA A 192 19.66 -18.72 2.38
C ALA A 192 18.73 -18.56 3.60
N VAL A 193 17.40 -18.59 3.39
CA VAL A 193 16.37 -18.51 4.42
C VAL A 193 15.50 -19.78 4.36
N PRO A 194 15.99 -20.94 4.84
CA PRO A 194 15.30 -22.22 4.69
C PRO A 194 14.01 -22.35 5.51
N GLN A 195 13.85 -21.49 6.53
CA GLN A 195 12.66 -21.41 7.38
C GLN A 195 12.19 -19.95 7.46
N PRO A 196 11.59 -19.42 6.37
CA PRO A 196 11.11 -18.05 6.36
C PRO A 196 9.91 -17.90 7.31
N VAL A 197 9.91 -16.81 8.09
CA VAL A 197 8.83 -16.47 9.05
C VAL A 197 8.18 -15.13 8.73
N ALA A 198 8.80 -14.31 7.88
CA ALA A 198 8.29 -13.01 7.47
C ALA A 198 8.52 -12.76 5.98
N VAL A 199 7.61 -11.99 5.37
CA VAL A 199 7.67 -11.53 3.99
C VAL A 199 7.42 -10.04 3.95
N ARG A 200 8.14 -9.34 3.07
CA ARG A 200 7.90 -7.94 2.71
C ARG A 200 7.75 -7.85 1.19
N TYR A 201 6.78 -7.06 0.73
CA TYR A 201 6.57 -6.72 -0.68
C TYR A 201 6.64 -5.21 -0.85
N ASP A 202 7.47 -4.75 -1.79
CA ASP A 202 7.69 -3.33 -2.09
C ASP A 202 8.01 -2.47 -0.85
N TRP A 203 8.74 -3.05 0.10
CA TRP A 203 9.17 -2.40 1.33
C TRP A 203 10.51 -1.66 1.12
N ALA A 204 10.47 -0.54 0.39
CA ALA A 204 11.60 0.35 0.19
C ALA A 204 11.13 1.77 -0.18
N ASP A 205 12.07 2.72 -0.24
CA ASP A 205 11.81 4.09 -0.67
C ASP A 205 11.33 4.11 -2.15
N ASN A 206 12.05 3.40 -3.01
CA ASN A 206 11.77 3.24 -4.44
C ASN A 206 11.94 1.76 -4.88
N PRO A 207 10.95 0.90 -4.62
CA PRO A 207 10.98 -0.51 -4.99
C PRO A 207 10.58 -0.74 -6.46
N SER A 208 10.92 -1.91 -6.99
CA SER A 208 10.66 -2.30 -8.38
C SER A 208 9.67 -3.45 -8.54
N GLY A 209 8.80 -3.70 -7.55
CA GLY A 209 7.80 -4.76 -7.64
C GLY A 209 6.82 -4.56 -8.79
N ASN A 210 6.36 -5.69 -9.32
CA ASN A 210 5.55 -5.76 -10.52
C ASN A 210 4.30 -6.63 -10.34
N LEU A 211 3.88 -6.91 -9.09
CA LEU A 211 2.61 -7.59 -8.85
C LEU A 211 1.44 -6.65 -9.14
N THR A 212 0.53 -7.08 -10.00
CA THR A 212 -0.71 -6.36 -10.30
C THR A 212 -1.89 -7.33 -10.29
N ASN A 213 -3.10 -6.81 -10.42
CA ASN A 213 -4.19 -7.60 -11.00
C ASN A 213 -4.15 -7.53 -12.54
N ARG A 214 -4.99 -8.32 -13.20
CA ARG A 214 -5.12 -8.35 -14.66
C ARG A 214 -5.68 -7.06 -15.26
N GLU A 215 -6.33 -6.23 -14.46
CA GLU A 215 -6.77 -4.88 -14.83
C GLU A 215 -5.62 -3.85 -14.79
N GLY A 216 -4.42 -4.28 -14.41
CA GLY A 216 -3.22 -3.45 -14.39
C GLY A 216 -3.08 -2.56 -13.16
N LEU A 217 -3.91 -2.76 -12.12
CA LEU A 217 -3.78 -2.04 -10.85
C LEU A 217 -2.71 -2.72 -9.97
N PRO A 218 -1.71 -1.96 -9.48
CA PRO A 218 -0.62 -2.52 -8.68
C PRO A 218 -1.07 -2.99 -7.30
N ALA A 219 -0.41 -4.04 -6.82
CA ALA A 219 -0.58 -4.51 -5.45
C ALA A 219 -0.10 -3.46 -4.45
N LEU A 220 -0.76 -3.39 -3.29
CA LEU A 220 -0.28 -2.54 -2.20
C LEU A 220 0.98 -3.16 -1.56
N PRO A 221 1.99 -2.36 -1.20
CA PRO A 221 3.09 -2.78 -0.34
C PRO A 221 2.59 -3.32 0.97
N PHE A 222 3.28 -4.32 1.50
CA PHE A 222 2.95 -4.90 2.79
C PHE A 222 4.16 -5.55 3.45
N ARG A 223 4.00 -5.85 4.73
CA ARG A 223 4.83 -6.76 5.49
C ARG A 223 3.96 -7.76 6.25
N THR A 224 4.51 -8.91 6.58
CA THR A 224 3.82 -9.94 7.39
C THR A 224 4.35 -10.00 8.82
N ASP A 225 5.48 -9.36 9.11
CA ASP A 225 6.00 -9.19 10.46
C ASP A 225 5.27 -8.07 11.23
N SER A 226 5.28 -8.19 12.57
CA SER A 226 4.84 -7.15 13.50
C SER A 226 6.03 -6.46 14.19
N TRP A 227 7.24 -6.61 13.66
CA TRP A 227 8.45 -6.09 14.29
C TRP A 227 8.46 -4.56 14.30
N PRO A 228 9.13 -3.91 15.28
CA PRO A 228 9.27 -2.46 15.27
C PRO A 228 9.97 -1.97 14.00
N GLY A 229 9.39 -0.95 13.35
CA GLY A 229 10.02 -0.26 12.23
C GLY A 229 10.98 0.84 12.70
N SER A 230 11.64 1.49 11.75
CA SER A 230 12.58 2.60 12.01
C SER A 230 11.93 3.86 12.58
N THR A 231 10.61 4.02 12.42
CA THR A 231 9.86 5.18 12.95
C THR A 231 9.22 4.93 14.32
N ALA A 232 9.37 3.73 14.88
CA ALA A 232 8.76 3.36 16.15
C ALA A 232 9.17 4.33 17.28
N GLY A 233 8.17 4.78 18.05
CA GLY A 233 8.34 5.67 19.21
C GLY A 233 8.64 7.14 18.88
N ARG A 234 8.74 7.53 17.60
CA ARG A 234 8.98 8.93 17.21
C ARG A 234 7.70 9.77 17.32
N LYS A 235 7.84 11.05 17.71
CA LYS A 235 6.72 11.99 17.95
C LYS A 235 6.92 13.30 17.20
#